data_AF-Q2QQL2-F1
#
_entry.id   AF-Q2QQL2-F1
#
_cell.length_a   1.000
_cell.length_b   1.000
_cell.length_c   1.000
_cell.angle_alpha   90.00
_cell.angle_beta   90.00
_cell.angle_gamma   90.00
#
_symmetry.space_group_name_H-M   'P 1'
#
loop_
_entity.id
_entity.type
_entity.pdbx_description
1 polymer ?
#
loop_
_entity_poly.entity_id
_entity_poly.type
_entity_poly.pdbx_seq_one_letter_code
_entity_poly.pdbx_strand_id
1 'polypeptide(L)'
;MSSSTNLSDVPSAEYAEHLSNLVAIPSLSHENHYFLGPIGNLDPTDFIIGETNQIPFRLANPNLGHWKNTFKSWPSLEKPTPDKSWTTWYQRVLASKKVHWDEIGIGQALALTIANSAKDEPLMAAATYFWSNTINAFLFNQGPMTPTLIDITMITGFDVTSSANPMSMNTKNQFDFKTKSIGGWSGYVAAYMGQGSVTPREHVAFLLMWLEKFLFCGSSCGHTTNWQFVVEACWQMA
;
A
#
# COMPACT_ATOMS: atom_id res chain seq x y z
N MET A 1 -36.22 -25.64 4.72
CA MET A 1 -35.93 -27.09 4.61
C MET A 1 -34.79 -27.24 3.63
N SER A 2 -33.59 -27.49 4.14
CA SER A 2 -32.38 -27.67 3.33
C SER A 2 -32.42 -29.07 2.74
N SER A 3 -32.49 -29.17 1.41
CA SER A 3 -32.33 -30.43 0.70
C SER A 3 -30.86 -30.83 0.74
N SER A 4 -30.53 -31.79 1.59
CA SER A 4 -29.27 -32.54 1.53
C SER A 4 -29.32 -33.45 0.31
N THR A 5 -28.75 -33.02 -0.82
CA THR A 5 -28.46 -33.92 -1.94
C THR A 5 -27.29 -34.80 -1.55
N ASN A 6 -27.56 -36.10 -1.35
CA ASN A 6 -26.52 -37.10 -1.11
C ASN A 6 -25.55 -37.14 -2.30
N LEU A 7 -24.26 -37.14 -1.98
CA LEU A 7 -23.12 -37.05 -2.91
C LEU A 7 -22.88 -38.32 -3.75
N SER A 8 -23.76 -39.33 -3.73
CA SER A 8 -23.46 -40.68 -4.26
C SER A 8 -23.82 -40.92 -5.73
N ASP A 9 -24.54 -40.00 -6.38
CA ASP A 9 -25.16 -40.28 -7.69
C ASP A 9 -24.49 -39.54 -8.87
N VAL A 10 -23.40 -38.82 -8.63
CA VAL A 10 -22.63 -38.15 -9.70
C VAL A 10 -21.66 -39.17 -10.34
N PRO A 11 -21.67 -39.36 -11.67
CA PRO A 11 -20.71 -40.22 -12.35
C PRO A 11 -19.26 -39.88 -11.97
N SER A 12 -18.45 -40.89 -11.66
CA SER A 12 -17.04 -40.71 -11.23
C SER A 12 -16.20 -39.84 -12.17
N ALA A 13 -16.54 -39.77 -13.45
CA ALA A 13 -15.88 -38.93 -14.44
C ALA A 13 -16.21 -37.43 -14.26
N GLU A 14 -17.48 -37.09 -14.05
CA GLU A 14 -17.91 -35.71 -13.78
C GLU A 14 -17.34 -35.19 -12.45
N TYR A 15 -17.21 -36.07 -11.45
CA TYR A 15 -16.60 -35.70 -10.17
C TYR A 15 -15.09 -35.42 -10.31
N ALA A 16 -14.36 -36.24 -11.08
CA ALA A 16 -12.94 -36.02 -11.34
C ALA A 16 -12.69 -34.74 -12.17
N GLU A 17 -13.55 -34.47 -13.15
CA GLU A 17 -13.52 -33.23 -13.93
C GLU A 17 -13.82 -32.01 -13.05
N HIS A 18 -14.81 -32.09 -12.16
CA HIS A 18 -15.12 -31.03 -11.21
C HIS A 18 -13.93 -30.73 -10.26
N LEU A 19 -13.27 -31.77 -9.74
CA LEU A 19 -12.09 -31.60 -8.88
C LEU A 19 -10.88 -31.04 -9.63
N SER A 20 -10.74 -31.31 -10.93
CA SER A 20 -9.65 -30.75 -11.76
C SER A 20 -9.73 -29.22 -11.91
N ASN A 21 -10.91 -28.65 -11.67
CA ASN A 21 -11.18 -27.21 -11.71
C ASN A 21 -11.10 -26.53 -10.33
N LEU A 22 -10.44 -27.15 -9.35
CA LEU A 22 -10.34 -26.63 -7.99
C LEU A 22 -8.88 -26.57 -7.53
N VAL A 23 -8.56 -25.60 -6.69
CA VAL A 23 -7.25 -25.47 -6.03
C VAL A 23 -7.38 -25.76 -4.53
N ALA A 24 -6.41 -26.47 -3.97
CA ALA A 24 -6.34 -26.72 -2.53
C ALA A 24 -5.78 -25.49 -1.81
N ILE A 25 -6.62 -24.83 -1.02
CA ILE A 25 -6.27 -23.67 -0.18
C ILE A 25 -6.04 -24.16 1.25
N PRO A 26 -4.84 -24.01 1.83
CA PRO A 26 -4.57 -24.47 3.19
C PRO A 26 -5.40 -23.68 4.22
N SER A 27 -5.87 -24.37 5.25
CA SER A 27 -6.59 -23.77 6.38
C SER A 27 -5.60 -23.05 7.30
N LEU A 28 -5.89 -21.79 7.61
CA LEU A 28 -5.10 -20.99 8.55
C LEU A 28 -5.33 -21.38 10.02
N SER A 29 -6.39 -22.16 10.30
CA SER A 29 -6.80 -22.51 11.66
C SER A 29 -6.44 -23.94 12.06
N HIS A 30 -6.18 -24.82 11.09
CA HIS A 30 -5.93 -26.23 11.33
C HIS A 30 -4.82 -26.75 10.43
N GLU A 31 -3.75 -27.25 11.04
CA GLU A 31 -2.64 -27.90 10.34
C GLU A 31 -3.17 -29.07 9.48
N ASN A 32 -2.63 -29.21 8.27
CA ASN A 32 -2.99 -30.26 7.30
C ASN A 32 -4.44 -30.27 6.78
N HIS A 33 -5.21 -29.20 6.98
CA HIS A 33 -6.54 -29.06 6.38
C HIS A 33 -6.49 -28.18 5.14
N TYR A 34 -7.23 -28.55 4.11
CA TYR A 34 -7.32 -27.81 2.85
C TYR A 34 -8.79 -27.63 2.44
N PHE A 35 -9.13 -26.44 1.98
CA PHE A 35 -10.41 -26.12 1.34
C PHE A 35 -10.24 -26.18 -0.18
N LEU A 36 -11.28 -26.61 -0.88
CA LEU A 36 -11.29 -26.52 -2.34
C LEU A 36 -11.82 -25.14 -2.74
N GLY A 37 -10.96 -24.32 -3.33
CA GLY A 37 -11.34 -23.05 -3.96
C GLY A 37 -11.50 -23.22 -5.47
N PRO A 38 -12.30 -22.36 -6.13
CA PRO A 38 -12.38 -22.36 -7.59
C PRO A 38 -11.00 -22.09 -8.18
N ILE A 39 -10.56 -22.94 -9.12
CA ILE A 39 -9.42 -22.61 -9.95
C ILE A 39 -9.85 -21.44 -10.86
N GLY A 40 -8.98 -20.44 -11.03
CA GLY A 40 -9.23 -19.40 -12.04
C GLY A 40 -9.40 -20.02 -13.43
N ASN A 41 -10.00 -19.31 -14.38
CA ASN A 41 -10.20 -19.82 -15.74
C ASN A 41 -8.89 -20.44 -16.29
N LEU A 42 -8.92 -21.74 -16.59
CA LEU A 42 -7.76 -22.50 -17.11
C LEU A 42 -7.28 -21.96 -18.46
N ASP A 43 -8.17 -21.32 -19.21
CA ASP A 43 -7.85 -20.56 -20.41
C ASP A 43 -8.26 -19.08 -20.23
N PRO A 44 -7.40 -18.25 -19.61
CA PRO A 44 -7.71 -16.85 -19.37
C PRO A 44 -7.67 -16.00 -20.65
N THR A 45 -7.51 -16.59 -21.84
CA THR A 45 -7.30 -15.89 -23.11
C THR A 45 -8.38 -14.86 -23.39
N ASP A 46 -9.66 -15.22 -23.29
CA ASP A 46 -10.77 -14.29 -23.57
C ASP A 46 -10.83 -13.14 -22.56
N PHE A 47 -10.52 -13.41 -21.29
CA PHE A 47 -10.43 -12.39 -20.24
C PHE A 47 -9.26 -11.44 -20.49
N ILE A 48 -8.08 -11.98 -20.80
CA ILE A 48 -6.88 -11.20 -21.12
C ILE A 48 -7.14 -10.37 -22.38
N ILE A 49 -7.73 -10.93 -23.43
CA ILE A 49 -8.10 -10.20 -24.66
C ILE A 49 -9.12 -9.12 -24.35
N GLY A 50 -10.16 -9.43 -23.57
CA GLY A 50 -11.19 -8.50 -23.15
C GLY A 50 -10.62 -7.31 -22.37
N GLU A 51 -9.82 -7.57 -21.35
CA GLU A 51 -9.13 -6.54 -20.58
C GLU A 51 -8.11 -5.77 -21.43
N THR A 52 -7.35 -6.46 -22.29
CA THR A 52 -6.37 -5.85 -23.22
C THR A 52 -7.06 -4.91 -24.21
N ASN A 53 -8.26 -5.26 -24.68
CA ASN A 53 -9.05 -4.42 -25.57
C ASN A 53 -9.77 -3.28 -24.83
N GLN A 54 -10.03 -3.45 -23.53
CA GLN A 54 -10.50 -2.38 -22.65
C GLN A 54 -9.40 -1.40 -22.27
N ILE A 55 -8.11 -1.77 -22.38
CA ILE A 55 -7.01 -0.81 -22.27
C ILE A 55 -7.28 0.28 -23.32
N PRO A 56 -7.66 1.51 -22.91
CA PRO A 56 -8.13 2.53 -23.85
C PRO A 56 -7.09 2.92 -24.89
N PHE A 57 -5.84 2.47 -24.69
CA PHE A 57 -4.67 3.00 -25.34
C PHE A 57 -3.93 2.05 -26.29
N ARG A 58 -4.37 0.79 -26.46
CA ARG A 58 -3.83 -0.09 -27.54
C ARG A 58 -3.96 0.55 -28.93
N LEU A 59 -4.94 1.45 -29.08
CA LEU A 59 -5.23 2.19 -30.31
C LEU A 59 -4.98 3.70 -30.18
N ALA A 60 -4.49 4.19 -29.03
CA ALA A 60 -4.30 5.63 -28.79
C ALA A 60 -2.83 6.04 -28.97
N ASN A 61 -2.62 7.24 -29.52
CA ASN A 61 -1.32 7.90 -29.57
C ASN A 61 -1.28 8.99 -28.48
N PRO A 62 -0.88 8.67 -27.23
CA PRO A 62 -0.96 9.60 -26.12
C PRO A 62 -0.01 10.79 -26.31
N ASN A 63 -0.53 12.01 -26.19
CA ASN A 63 0.31 13.20 -26.13
C ASN A 63 0.83 13.39 -24.70
N LEU A 64 2.11 13.06 -24.47
CA LEU A 64 2.80 13.22 -23.18
C LEU A 64 2.72 14.66 -22.64
N GLY A 65 2.56 15.67 -23.50
CA GLY A 65 2.39 17.06 -23.09
C GLY A 65 1.13 17.30 -22.23
N HIS A 66 0.09 16.46 -22.35
CA HIS A 66 -1.14 16.56 -21.55
C HIS A 66 -0.92 16.11 -20.10
N TRP A 67 0.18 15.41 -19.81
CA TRP A 67 0.47 14.82 -18.51
C TRP A 67 1.39 15.68 -17.65
N LYS A 68 1.80 16.84 -18.21
CA LYS A 68 2.60 17.83 -17.50
C LYS A 68 1.87 18.30 -16.26
N ASN A 69 2.50 18.17 -15.09
CA ASN A 69 1.92 18.49 -13.79
C ASN A 69 0.74 17.60 -13.34
N THR A 70 0.55 16.39 -13.89
CA THR A 70 -0.50 15.46 -13.37
C THR A 70 -0.12 14.90 -12.00
N PHE A 71 1.16 14.58 -11.80
CA PHE A 71 1.69 14.01 -10.56
C PHE A 71 2.03 15.10 -9.52
N LYS A 72 1.07 15.96 -9.17
CA LYS A 72 1.28 17.08 -8.22
C LYS A 72 1.59 16.59 -6.80
N SER A 73 1.10 15.40 -6.46
CA SER A 73 1.26 14.79 -5.14
C SER A 73 2.55 13.97 -5.01
N TRP A 74 3.46 14.01 -5.99
CA TRP A 74 4.74 13.31 -5.85
C TRP A 74 5.45 13.78 -4.58
N PRO A 75 5.85 12.87 -3.69
CA PRO A 75 6.55 13.24 -2.46
C PRO A 75 7.98 13.66 -2.79
N SER A 76 8.14 14.84 -3.37
CA SER A 76 9.46 15.46 -3.48
C SER A 76 9.86 16.05 -2.13
N LEU A 77 11.13 15.91 -1.77
CA LEU A 77 11.71 16.73 -0.71
C LEU A 77 11.55 18.20 -1.10
N GLU A 78 10.99 18.99 -0.18
CA GLU A 78 10.87 20.42 -0.35
C GLU A 78 12.26 21.03 -0.58
N LYS A 79 12.34 22.15 -1.32
CA LYS A 79 13.60 22.87 -1.51
C LYS A 79 14.26 23.12 -0.15
N PRO A 80 15.60 23.07 -0.05
CA PRO A 80 16.28 23.17 1.25
C PRO A 80 16.08 24.57 1.85
N THR A 81 15.10 24.70 2.74
CA THR A 81 14.89 25.66 3.86
C THR A 81 13.41 25.58 4.28
N PRO A 82 12.99 25.70 5.57
CA PRO A 82 13.66 26.22 6.78
C PRO A 82 13.99 25.11 7.81
N ASP A 83 14.39 25.47 9.04
CA ASP A 83 14.62 24.59 10.21
C ASP A 83 13.48 23.59 10.53
N LYS A 84 12.33 23.72 9.85
CA LYS A 84 11.09 22.95 10.06
C LYS A 84 10.69 22.17 8.80
N SER A 85 11.63 21.41 8.23
CA SER A 85 11.40 20.54 7.06
C SER A 85 11.14 19.08 7.47
N TRP A 86 10.59 18.27 6.55
CA TRP A 86 10.48 16.80 6.74
C TRP A 86 11.82 16.18 7.08
N THR A 87 12.88 16.54 6.35
CA THR A 87 14.23 16.00 6.58
C THR A 87 14.75 16.34 7.97
N THR A 88 14.54 17.58 8.44
CA THR A 88 14.93 17.98 9.80
C THR A 88 14.16 17.20 10.85
N TRP A 89 12.85 17.04 10.66
CA TRP A 89 12.01 16.29 11.59
C TRP A 89 12.37 14.80 11.60
N TYR A 90 12.65 14.21 10.43
CA TYR A 90 13.12 12.83 10.29
C TYR A 90 14.41 12.61 11.08
N GLN A 91 15.44 13.45 10.89
CA GLN A 91 16.72 13.29 11.60
C GLN A 91 16.54 13.41 13.12
N ARG A 92 15.68 14.33 13.56
CA ARG A 92 15.34 14.51 14.96
C ARG A 92 14.66 13.27 15.56
N VAL A 93 13.63 12.74 14.91
CA VAL A 93 12.89 11.57 15.42
C VAL A 93 13.73 10.31 15.32
N LEU A 94 14.51 10.15 14.24
CA LEU A 94 15.47 9.06 14.05
C LEU A 94 16.44 8.96 15.24
N ALA A 95 17.02 10.09 15.67
CA ALA A 95 17.96 10.12 16.80
C ALA A 95 17.36 9.57 18.10
N SER A 96 16.03 9.62 18.27
CA SER A 96 15.34 9.11 19.45
C SER A 96 14.68 7.74 19.26
N LYS A 97 14.29 7.37 18.05
CA LYS A 97 13.39 6.23 17.77
C LYS A 97 13.97 5.16 16.86
N LYS A 98 15.21 5.31 16.39
CA LYS A 98 15.84 4.34 15.49
C LYS A 98 15.71 2.88 15.96
N VAL A 99 16.11 2.59 17.20
CA VAL A 99 16.07 1.23 17.75
C VAL A 99 14.65 0.64 17.69
N HIS A 100 13.66 1.42 18.14
CA HIS A 100 12.25 1.05 18.07
C HIS A 100 11.77 0.79 16.63
N TRP A 101 12.17 1.64 15.67
CA TRP A 101 11.79 1.48 14.27
C TRP A 101 12.41 0.26 13.60
N ASP A 102 13.63 -0.08 14.00
CA ASP A 102 14.33 -1.28 13.53
C ASP A 102 13.67 -2.53 14.12
N GLU A 103 13.28 -2.51 15.40
CA GLU A 103 12.56 -3.61 16.08
C GLU A 103 11.18 -3.90 15.46
N ILE A 104 10.42 -2.87 15.11
CA ILE A 104 9.09 -3.01 14.48
C ILE A 104 9.14 -3.07 12.94
N GLY A 105 10.33 -3.07 12.34
CA GLY A 105 10.52 -3.30 10.90
C GLY A 105 10.07 -2.16 9.97
N ILE A 106 10.01 -0.90 10.45
CA ILE A 106 9.62 0.26 9.61
C ILE A 106 10.79 1.18 9.25
N GLY A 107 11.98 0.94 9.81
CA GLY A 107 13.16 1.80 9.63
C GLY A 107 13.55 2.01 8.15
N GLN A 108 13.53 0.94 7.35
CA GLN A 108 13.85 1.00 5.92
C GLN A 108 12.83 1.84 5.14
N ALA A 109 11.54 1.59 5.31
CA ALA A 109 10.47 2.33 4.63
C ALA A 109 10.51 3.83 4.98
N LEU A 110 10.84 4.17 6.23
CA LEU A 110 11.06 5.55 6.66
C LEU A 110 12.29 6.17 5.99
N ALA A 111 13.41 5.44 5.90
CA ALA A 111 14.62 5.90 5.23
C ALA A 111 14.43 6.15 3.73
N LEU A 112 13.53 5.42 3.06
CA LEU A 112 13.20 5.70 1.66
C LEU A 112 12.62 7.11 1.45
N THR A 113 11.95 7.69 2.45
CA THR A 113 11.33 9.02 2.34
C THR A 113 12.34 10.17 2.25
N ILE A 114 13.57 9.92 2.70
CA ILE A 114 14.69 10.87 2.60
C ILE A 114 15.60 10.58 1.41
N ALA A 115 15.41 9.43 0.74
CA ALA A 115 16.05 9.18 -0.53
C ALA A 115 15.46 10.14 -1.56
N ASN A 116 16.24 11.13 -1.99
CA ASN A 116 15.81 12.13 -2.96
C ASN A 116 15.53 11.46 -4.31
N SER A 117 14.30 10.97 -4.48
CA SER A 117 13.86 10.31 -5.69
C SER A 117 13.44 11.38 -6.69
N ALA A 118 14.30 11.62 -7.68
CA ALA A 118 14.02 12.53 -8.76
C ALA A 118 12.68 12.13 -9.41
N LYS A 119 11.80 13.12 -9.56
CA LYS A 119 10.52 12.92 -10.22
C LYS A 119 10.75 12.74 -11.72
N ASP A 120 10.74 11.50 -12.19
CA ASP A 120 10.78 11.18 -13.61
C ASP A 120 9.35 11.16 -14.17
N GLU A 121 8.84 12.32 -14.56
CA GLU A 121 7.49 12.44 -15.13
C GLU A 121 7.26 11.56 -16.37
N PRO A 122 8.20 11.46 -17.33
CA PRO A 122 8.08 10.51 -18.44
C PRO A 122 7.94 9.05 -17.99
N LEU A 123 8.78 8.58 -17.07
CA LEU A 123 8.71 7.21 -16.57
C LEU A 123 7.40 6.96 -15.82
N MET A 124 6.98 7.89 -14.97
CA MET A 124 5.71 7.79 -14.25
C MET A 124 4.53 7.72 -15.22
N ALA A 125 4.50 8.59 -16.23
CA ALA A 125 3.47 8.58 -17.27
C ALA A 125 3.44 7.24 -18.01
N ALA A 126 4.60 6.68 -18.37
CA ALA A 126 4.71 5.36 -18.98
C ALA A 126 4.26 4.23 -18.05
N ALA A 127 4.61 4.25 -16.76
CA ALA A 127 4.17 3.25 -15.79
C ALA A 127 2.63 3.27 -15.65
N THR A 128 2.05 4.45 -15.48
CA THR A 128 0.59 4.61 -15.43
C THR A 128 -0.10 4.26 -16.75
N TYR A 129 0.60 4.36 -17.89
CA TYR A 129 0.09 3.96 -19.20
C TYR A 129 -0.16 2.45 -19.27
N PHE A 130 0.68 1.65 -18.61
CA PHE A 130 0.54 0.19 -18.57
C PHE A 130 -0.32 -0.32 -17.41
N TRP A 131 -0.60 0.49 -16.39
CA TRP A 131 -1.31 0.05 -15.18
C TRP A 131 -2.82 -0.13 -15.42
N SER A 132 -3.35 -1.32 -15.12
CA SER A 132 -4.79 -1.59 -15.04
C SER A 132 -5.28 -1.62 -13.59
N ASN A 133 -6.21 -0.73 -13.26
CA ASN A 133 -6.88 -0.70 -11.95
C ASN A 133 -7.81 -1.90 -11.73
N THR A 134 -8.31 -2.53 -12.80
CA THR A 134 -9.25 -3.66 -12.70
C THR A 134 -8.56 -4.89 -12.11
N ILE A 135 -7.32 -5.16 -12.55
CA ILE A 135 -6.56 -6.36 -12.20
C ILE A 135 -5.33 -6.07 -11.32
N ASN A 136 -5.09 -4.80 -10.97
CA ASN A 136 -3.92 -4.34 -10.21
C ASN A 136 -2.58 -4.84 -10.80
N ALA A 137 -2.40 -4.69 -12.12
CA ALA A 137 -1.21 -5.14 -12.82
C ALA A 137 -0.85 -4.21 -14.00
N PHE A 138 0.43 -4.19 -14.36
CA PHE A 138 0.93 -3.61 -15.60
C PHE A 138 0.68 -4.58 -16.76
N LEU A 139 0.10 -4.11 -17.85
CA LEU A 139 -0.23 -4.93 -19.02
C LEU A 139 0.78 -4.71 -20.14
N PHE A 140 1.66 -5.68 -20.36
CA PHE A 140 2.62 -5.67 -21.47
C PHE A 140 2.20 -6.68 -22.56
N ASN A 141 2.83 -6.59 -23.74
CA ASN A 141 2.62 -7.57 -24.82
C ASN A 141 3.00 -9.01 -24.41
N GLN A 142 3.84 -9.17 -23.38
CA GLN A 142 4.25 -10.47 -22.84
C GLN A 142 3.32 -10.98 -21.72
N GLY A 143 2.28 -10.21 -21.38
CA GLY A 143 1.33 -10.54 -20.32
C GLY A 143 1.33 -9.53 -19.16
N PRO A 144 0.48 -9.77 -18.15
CA PRO A 144 0.42 -8.95 -16.94
C PRO A 144 1.68 -9.11 -16.07
N MET A 145 2.16 -8.01 -15.52
CA MET A 145 3.23 -7.94 -14.54
C MET A 145 2.70 -7.18 -13.32
N THR A 146 2.75 -7.79 -12.14
CA THR A 146 2.28 -7.18 -10.90
C THR A 146 3.39 -7.17 -9.85
N PRO A 147 3.52 -6.11 -9.03
CA PRO A 147 4.37 -6.15 -7.85
C PRO A 147 3.91 -7.26 -6.91
N THR A 148 4.83 -8.10 -6.47
CA THR A 148 4.56 -9.17 -5.49
C THR A 148 4.75 -8.65 -4.06
N LEU A 149 4.27 -9.41 -3.07
CA LEU A 149 4.57 -9.13 -1.67
C LEU A 149 6.09 -9.14 -1.38
N ILE A 150 6.85 -9.97 -2.09
CA ILE A 150 8.31 -10.03 -1.96
C ILE A 150 8.93 -8.72 -2.48
N ASP A 151 8.44 -8.19 -3.60
CA ASP A 151 8.90 -6.88 -4.12
C ASP A 151 8.61 -5.76 -3.12
N ILE A 152 7.43 -5.79 -2.49
CA ILE A 152 7.06 -4.83 -1.44
C ILE A 152 8.03 -4.92 -0.26
N THR A 153 8.31 -6.11 0.26
CA THR A 153 9.28 -6.32 1.34
C THR A 153 10.68 -5.90 0.94
N MET A 154 11.11 -6.19 -0.30
CA MET A 154 12.44 -5.81 -0.77
C MET A 154 12.61 -4.30 -0.84
N ILE A 155 11.59 -3.59 -1.32
CA ILE A 155 11.61 -2.12 -1.42
C ILE A 155 11.49 -1.50 -0.03
N THR A 156 10.43 -1.83 0.71
CA THR A 156 10.04 -1.13 1.93
C THR A 156 10.66 -1.70 3.21
N GLY A 157 11.07 -2.97 3.21
CA GLY A 157 11.48 -3.69 4.41
C GLY A 157 10.31 -4.18 5.27
N PHE A 158 9.06 -3.99 4.85
CA PHE A 158 7.91 -4.45 5.62
C PHE A 158 7.83 -5.98 5.68
N ASP A 159 7.51 -6.48 6.86
CA ASP A 159 7.24 -7.89 7.08
C ASP A 159 5.86 -8.28 6.52
N VAL A 160 5.87 -9.16 5.52
CA VAL A 160 4.67 -9.73 4.89
C VAL A 160 4.35 -11.14 5.38
N THR A 161 5.19 -11.69 6.28
CA THR A 161 5.09 -13.05 6.80
C THR A 161 4.38 -13.11 8.15
N SER A 162 4.47 -12.05 8.94
CA SER A 162 3.74 -11.93 10.21
C SER A 162 2.22 -11.87 9.98
N SER A 163 1.49 -12.55 10.86
CA SER A 163 0.03 -12.49 10.85
C SER A 163 -0.46 -11.11 11.31
N ALA A 164 -1.23 -10.42 10.47
CA ALA A 164 -1.93 -9.21 10.85
C ALA A 164 -3.41 -9.53 11.15
N ASN A 165 -3.92 -9.06 12.28
CA ASN A 165 -5.36 -9.09 12.58
C ASN A 165 -5.93 -7.67 12.44
N PRO A 166 -6.66 -7.34 11.37
CA PRO A 166 -7.25 -6.01 11.20
C PRO A 166 -8.20 -5.64 12.36
N MET A 167 -8.82 -6.64 13.00
CA MET A 167 -9.75 -6.40 14.12
C MET A 167 -9.03 -5.97 15.40
N SER A 168 -7.73 -6.28 15.56
CA SER A 168 -6.95 -5.79 16.70
C SER A 168 -6.56 -4.31 16.56
N MET A 169 -6.80 -3.69 15.40
CA MET A 169 -6.51 -2.28 15.14
C MET A 169 -7.66 -1.33 15.54
N ASN A 170 -8.74 -1.84 16.14
CA ASN A 170 -9.86 -1.04 16.63
C ASN A 170 -9.54 -0.39 17.99
N THR A 171 -8.46 0.39 18.04
CA THR A 171 -8.06 1.16 19.22
C THR A 171 -8.58 2.59 19.11
N LYS A 172 -9.09 3.12 20.22
CA LYS A 172 -9.52 4.51 20.29
C LYS A 172 -8.29 5.41 20.23
N ASN A 173 -8.30 6.38 19.31
CA ASN A 173 -7.22 7.35 19.19
C ASN A 173 -6.95 8.07 20.51
N GLN A 174 -5.71 8.04 20.98
CA GLN A 174 -5.20 8.68 22.18
C GLN A 174 -4.97 10.18 21.97
N PHE A 175 -4.54 10.58 20.77
CA PHE A 175 -4.24 11.97 20.45
C PHE A 175 -5.27 12.57 19.51
N ASP A 176 -5.40 13.90 19.56
CA ASP A 176 -6.17 14.66 18.58
C ASP A 176 -5.23 15.52 17.74
N PHE A 177 -5.39 15.44 16.42
CA PHE A 177 -4.63 16.19 15.43
C PHE A 177 -5.57 17.08 14.62
N LYS A 178 -5.20 18.34 14.49
CA LYS A 178 -5.98 19.30 13.72
C LYS A 178 -5.80 18.95 12.24
N THR A 179 -6.90 18.88 11.49
CA THR A 179 -6.91 18.60 10.04
C THR A 179 -7.20 19.83 9.18
N LYS A 180 -7.62 20.94 9.81
CA LYS A 180 -8.01 22.18 9.12
C LYS A 180 -7.06 23.33 9.44
N SER A 181 -6.96 24.28 8.51
CA SER A 181 -6.28 25.58 8.67
C SER A 181 -4.83 25.53 9.16
N ILE A 182 -4.09 24.46 8.88
CA ILE A 182 -2.70 24.29 9.31
C ILE A 182 -1.67 24.83 8.29
N GLY A 183 -2.06 25.05 7.03
CA GLY A 183 -1.13 25.56 6.01
C GLY A 183 -0.35 24.46 5.27
N GLY A 184 -0.95 23.27 5.11
CA GLY A 184 -0.35 22.15 4.40
C GLY A 184 0.74 21.43 5.20
N TRP A 185 1.61 20.70 4.51
CA TRP A 185 2.64 19.86 5.15
C TRP A 185 3.65 20.65 5.95
N SER A 186 4.15 21.77 5.44
CA SER A 186 5.11 22.62 6.16
C SER A 186 4.52 23.19 7.46
N GLY A 187 3.25 23.60 7.41
CA GLY A 187 2.51 24.03 8.59
C GLY A 187 2.28 22.89 9.60
N TYR A 188 2.06 21.66 9.11
CA TYR A 188 1.92 20.47 9.96
C TYR A 188 3.22 20.17 10.72
N VAL A 189 4.36 20.16 10.01
CA VAL A 189 5.69 20.03 10.64
C VAL A 189 5.89 21.14 11.67
N ALA A 190 5.54 22.38 11.33
CA ALA A 190 5.73 23.50 12.24
C ALA A 190 4.87 23.45 13.50
N ALA A 191 3.71 22.81 13.44
CA ALA A 191 2.78 22.65 14.55
C ALA A 191 3.15 21.49 15.50
N TYR A 192 3.73 20.41 14.96
CA TYR A 192 3.94 19.16 15.71
C TYR A 192 5.39 18.80 15.99
N MET A 193 6.36 19.41 15.31
CA MET A 193 7.78 19.23 15.62
C MET A 193 8.14 19.96 16.91
N GLY A 194 8.59 19.20 17.91
CA GLY A 194 8.99 19.72 19.23
C GLY A 194 10.42 20.26 19.24
N GLN A 195 10.80 20.88 20.36
CA GLN A 195 12.18 21.37 20.61
C GLN A 195 12.97 20.48 21.60
N GLY A 196 12.28 19.74 22.48
CA GLY A 196 12.89 18.92 23.55
C GLY A 196 13.05 17.44 23.18
N SER A 197 12.78 16.53 24.13
CA SER A 197 12.67 15.09 23.83
C SER A 197 11.48 14.81 22.91
N VAL A 198 11.59 13.78 22.06
CA VAL A 198 10.49 13.37 21.18
C VAL A 198 9.37 12.78 22.02
N THR A 199 8.22 13.47 22.04
CA THR A 199 7.04 13.01 22.79
C THR A 199 6.30 11.91 22.03
N PRO A 200 5.51 11.05 22.70
CA PRO A 200 4.65 10.09 22.01
C PRO A 200 3.71 10.76 20.99
N ARG A 201 3.16 11.94 21.34
CA ARG A 201 2.31 12.72 20.43
C ARG A 201 3.05 13.19 19.18
N GLU A 202 4.29 13.67 19.33
CA GLU A 202 5.14 14.08 18.21
C GLU A 202 5.45 12.88 17.30
N HIS A 203 5.75 11.73 17.89
CA HIS A 203 6.05 10.50 17.13
C HIS A 203 4.83 10.00 16.33
N VAL A 204 3.62 10.04 16.90
CA VAL A 204 2.38 9.70 16.15
C VAL A 204 2.14 10.69 15.02
N ALA A 205 2.27 11.99 15.28
CA ALA A 205 2.10 13.00 14.24
C ALA A 205 3.09 12.78 13.07
N PHE A 206 4.34 12.47 13.41
CA PHE A 206 5.38 12.15 12.46
C PHE A 206 5.03 10.93 11.60
N LEU A 207 4.61 9.82 12.22
CA LEU A 207 4.22 8.60 11.51
C LEU A 207 2.94 8.79 10.68
N LEU A 208 1.99 9.59 11.16
CA LEU A 208 0.78 9.90 10.41
C LEU A 208 1.10 10.69 9.13
N MET A 209 1.95 11.72 9.24
CA MET A 209 2.44 12.45 8.07
C MET A 209 3.19 11.53 7.11
N TRP A 210 4.01 10.61 7.62
CA TRP A 210 4.72 9.62 6.82
C TRP A 210 3.75 8.76 5.99
N LEU A 211 2.75 8.16 6.64
CA LEU A 211 1.75 7.33 5.98
C LEU A 211 1.00 8.09 4.89
N GLU A 212 0.51 9.28 5.20
CA GLU A 212 -0.35 10.04 4.30
C GLU A 212 0.41 10.65 3.13
N LYS A 213 1.61 11.17 3.38
CA LYS A 213 2.40 11.89 2.37
C LYS A 213 3.21 10.95 1.47
N PHE A 214 3.74 9.84 2.00
CA PHE A 214 4.72 9.03 1.28
C PHE A 214 4.24 7.62 0.93
N LEU A 215 3.37 7.00 1.73
CA LEU A 215 2.91 5.63 1.50
C LEU A 215 1.57 5.58 0.74
N PHE A 216 0.53 6.20 1.30
CA PHE A 216 -0.81 6.16 0.72
C PHE A 216 -1.07 7.28 -0.28
N CYS A 217 -0.30 8.38 -0.20
CA CYS A 217 -0.37 9.50 -1.14
C CYS A 217 -1.81 9.98 -1.39
N GLY A 218 -2.53 10.28 -0.31
CA GLY A 218 -3.97 10.60 -0.36
C GLY A 218 -4.29 11.76 -1.32
N SER A 219 -5.46 11.67 -1.97
CA SER A 219 -5.91 12.66 -2.97
C SER A 219 -6.12 14.07 -2.41
N SER A 220 -6.26 14.21 -1.09
CA SER A 220 -6.48 15.49 -0.40
C SER A 220 -5.30 16.46 -0.49
N CYS A 221 -4.11 16.02 -0.92
CA CYS A 221 -2.86 16.81 -0.90
C CYS A 221 -2.56 17.47 0.46
N GLY A 222 -3.17 16.95 1.54
CA GLY A 222 -3.23 17.58 2.85
C GLY A 222 -3.59 16.55 3.91
N HIS A 223 -3.27 16.89 5.15
CA HIS A 223 -3.32 15.99 6.29
C HIS A 223 -4.74 15.58 6.66
N THR A 224 -4.92 14.30 6.91
CA THR A 224 -6.14 13.71 7.45
C THR A 224 -5.85 13.00 8.76
N THR A 225 -6.86 12.35 9.35
CA THR A 225 -6.67 11.45 10.50
C THR A 225 -7.12 10.03 10.15
N ASN A 226 -7.29 9.75 8.85
CA ASN A 226 -7.85 8.49 8.36
C ASN A 226 -7.00 7.30 8.78
N TRP A 227 -5.68 7.46 8.87
CA TRP A 227 -4.76 6.38 9.20
C TRP A 227 -4.21 6.46 10.62
N GLN A 228 -4.73 7.36 11.45
CA GLN A 228 -4.24 7.53 12.81
C GLN A 228 -4.40 6.25 13.64
N PHE A 229 -5.52 5.54 13.47
CA PHE A 229 -5.74 4.27 14.17
C PHE A 229 -4.67 3.22 13.85
N VAL A 230 -4.15 3.19 12.62
CA VAL A 230 -3.07 2.27 12.21
C VAL A 230 -1.78 2.63 12.94
N VAL A 231 -1.43 3.92 12.96
CA VAL A 231 -0.21 4.41 13.64
C VAL A 231 -0.25 4.06 15.12
N GLU A 232 -1.37 4.35 15.77
CA GLU A 232 -1.49 4.16 17.22
C GLU A 232 -1.64 2.68 17.61
N ALA A 233 -2.28 1.86 16.77
CA ALA A 233 -2.38 0.42 17.01
C ALA A 233 -1.06 -0.32 16.77
N CYS A 234 -0.33 0.04 15.71
CA CYS A 234 0.80 -0.77 15.22
C CYS A 234 2.16 -0.27 15.70
N TRP A 235 2.33 1.04 15.91
CA TRP A 235 3.67 1.63 16.05
C TRP A 235 3.85 2.52 17.27
N GLN A 236 2.79 2.73 18.05
CA GLN A 236 2.84 3.45 19.31
C GLN A 236 2.92 2.55 20.54
N MET A 237 2.37 1.34 20.49
CA MET A 237 2.29 0.44 21.64
C MET A 237 3.31 -0.70 21.54
N ALA A 238 4.57 -0.39 21.81
CA ALA A 238 5.59 -1.31 22.35
C ALA A 238 6.67 -0.50 23.06
#